data_AF-A0AA39IAV8-F1
#
_entry.id   AF-A0AA39IAV8-F1
#
_cell.length_a   1.000
_cell.length_b   1.000
_cell.length_c   1.000
_cell.angle_alpha   90.00
_cell.angle_beta   90.00
_cell.angle_gamma   90.00
#
_symmetry.space_group_name_H-M   'P 1'
#
loop_
_entity.id
_entity.type
_entity.pdbx_description
1 polymer ?
#
loop_
_entity_poly.entity_id
_entity_poly.type
_entity_poly.pdbx_seq_one_letter_code
_entity_poly.pdbx_strand_id
1 'polypeptide(L)'
;MNSFALLVFCATLAVFVAATPCKDASNGRVYQPGVSYLMDDCGSLKACLDGQIFTMPYQCVPNSHCGREGAFPMCVCNAGFKKAGDINSPCVRA
;
A
#
# COMPACT_ATOMS: atom_id res chain seq x y z
N MET A 1 0.62 -38.04 48.76
CA MET A 1 0.62 -36.56 48.76
C MET A 1 1.98 -36.09 48.25
N ASN A 2 2.01 -34.96 47.53
CA ASN A 2 3.11 -34.34 46.74
C ASN A 2 2.93 -34.67 45.24
N SER A 3 2.14 -33.95 44.44
CA SER A 3 1.88 -32.50 44.28
C SER A 3 3.10 -31.70 43.81
N PHE A 4 2.88 -30.93 42.74
CA PHE A 4 3.73 -29.92 42.08
C PHE A 4 4.81 -30.49 41.13
N ALA A 5 4.95 -30.07 39.88
CA ALA A 5 4.30 -29.00 39.14
C ALA A 5 4.42 -29.26 37.63
N LEU A 6 3.30 -29.09 36.94
CA LEU A 6 3.15 -28.51 35.61
C LEU A 6 4.47 -28.26 34.82
N LEU A 7 4.78 -29.18 33.90
CA LEU A 7 5.48 -28.84 32.67
C LEU A 7 4.51 -28.05 31.78
N VAL A 8 4.37 -26.75 32.05
CA VAL A 8 3.87 -25.80 31.06
C VAL A 8 4.92 -25.77 29.97
N PHE A 9 4.75 -26.61 28.95
CA PHE A 9 5.33 -26.37 27.64
C PHE A 9 4.77 -25.03 27.18
N CYS A 10 5.50 -23.97 27.50
CA CYS A 10 5.30 -22.65 26.94
C CYS A 10 5.63 -22.81 25.45
N ALA A 11 4.63 -23.25 24.68
CA ALA A 11 4.58 -23.06 23.25
C ALA A 11 4.54 -21.55 23.06
N THR A 12 5.71 -20.92 23.07
CA THR A 12 5.90 -19.60 22.48
C THR A 12 5.74 -19.82 20.98
N LEU A 13 4.50 -20.02 20.54
CA LEU A 13 4.12 -19.66 19.19
C LEU A 13 4.39 -18.17 19.13
N ALA A 14 5.55 -17.82 18.60
CA ALA A 14 5.68 -16.59 17.85
C ALA A 14 4.52 -16.63 16.85
N VAL A 15 3.44 -15.91 17.16
CA VAL A 15 2.40 -15.63 16.19
C VAL A 15 3.09 -14.73 15.19
N PHE A 16 3.73 -15.33 14.19
CA PHE A 16 4.03 -14.65 12.95
C PHE A 16 2.66 -14.23 12.43
N VAL A 17 2.27 -12.98 12.71
CA VAL A 17 1.11 -12.37 12.08
C VAL A 17 1.50 -12.27 10.62
N ALA A 18 1.24 -13.34 9.87
CA ALA A 18 1.38 -13.34 8.43
C ALA A 18 0.45 -12.22 7.96
N ALA A 19 1.03 -11.13 7.45
CA ALA A 19 0.25 -10.00 6.99
C ALA A 19 -0.74 -10.53 5.95
N THR A 20 -2.05 -10.41 6.22
CA THR A 20 -3.09 -11.03 5.41
C THR A 20 -3.46 -10.10 4.26
N PRO A 21 -3.56 -10.61 3.02
CA PRO A 21 -3.99 -9.79 1.90
C PRO A 21 -5.44 -9.34 2.09
N CYS A 22 -5.76 -8.13 1.65
CA CYS A 22 -7.08 -7.56 1.80
C CYS A 22 -7.87 -7.71 0.49
N LYS A 23 -9.11 -8.18 0.56
CA LYS A 23 -10.03 -8.17 -0.59
C LYS A 23 -11.01 -7.02 -0.47
N ASP A 24 -11.02 -6.15 -1.46
CA ASP A 24 -11.95 -5.02 -1.54
C ASP A 24 -13.34 -5.52 -1.92
N ALA A 25 -14.31 -5.28 -1.04
CA ALA A 25 -15.69 -5.70 -1.26
C ALA A 25 -16.37 -4.96 -2.42
N SER A 26 -15.93 -3.74 -2.74
CA SER A 26 -16.57 -2.89 -3.75
C SER A 26 -16.19 -3.25 -5.17
N ASN A 27 -14.95 -3.70 -5.39
CA ASN A 27 -14.43 -3.99 -6.74
C ASN A 27 -13.79 -5.38 -6.89
N GLY A 28 -13.72 -6.16 -5.81
CA GLY A 28 -13.15 -7.51 -5.79
C GLY A 28 -11.63 -7.57 -5.91
N ARG A 29 -10.92 -6.43 -5.99
CA ARG A 29 -9.46 -6.39 -6.07
C ARG A 29 -8.83 -6.89 -4.77
N VAL A 30 -7.70 -7.57 -4.90
CA VAL A 30 -6.90 -8.04 -3.77
C VAL A 30 -5.67 -7.15 -3.63
N TYR A 31 -5.53 -6.53 -2.46
CA TYR A 31 -4.41 -5.67 -2.10
C TYR A 31 -3.42 -6.44 -1.23
N GLN A 32 -2.16 -6.42 -1.63
CA GLN A 32 -1.09 -7.06 -0.88
C GLN A 32 -0.75 -6.24 0.37
N PRO A 33 -0.43 -6.89 1.49
CA PRO A 33 -0.06 -6.19 2.71
C PRO A 33 1.20 -5.35 2.52
N GLY A 34 1.21 -4.13 3.06
CA GLY A 34 2.36 -3.22 3.00
C GLY A 34 2.57 -2.55 1.63
N VAL A 35 1.71 -2.82 0.64
CA VAL A 35 1.75 -2.17 -0.68
C VAL A 35 0.63 -1.14 -0.78
N SER A 36 0.95 0.04 -1.30
CA SER A 36 -0.03 1.07 -1.63
C SER A 36 -0.37 1.03 -3.12
N TYR A 37 -1.64 1.26 -3.43
CA TYR A 37 -2.20 1.23 -4.76
C TYR A 37 -2.89 2.55 -5.03
N LEU A 38 -2.47 3.22 -6.10
CA LEU A 38 -3.14 4.43 -6.55
C LEU A 38 -4.47 4.07 -7.20
N MET A 39 -5.51 4.83 -6.88
CA MET A 39 -6.84 4.67 -7.48
C MET A 39 -6.89 5.35 -8.85
N ASP A 40 -7.85 4.94 -9.69
CA ASP A 40 -7.91 5.33 -11.11
C ASP A 40 -8.09 6.83 -11.35
N ASP A 41 -8.55 7.57 -10.34
CA ASP A 41 -8.71 9.03 -10.34
C ASP A 41 -7.47 9.78 -9.83
N CYS A 42 -6.43 9.06 -9.39
CA CYS A 42 -5.28 9.56 -8.65
C CYS A 42 -5.65 10.48 -7.47
N GLY A 43 -6.87 10.37 -6.93
CA GLY A 43 -7.36 11.17 -5.81
C GLY A 43 -7.18 10.45 -4.47
N SER A 44 -6.89 9.16 -4.50
CA SER A 44 -6.70 8.36 -3.30
C SER A 44 -5.71 7.21 -3.49
N LEU A 45 -5.04 6.85 -2.40
CA LEU A 45 -4.24 5.65 -2.25
C LEU A 45 -4.99 4.66 -1.37
N LYS A 46 -4.99 3.39 -1.76
CA LYS A 46 -5.43 2.28 -0.92
C LYS A 46 -4.23 1.45 -0.48
N ALA A 47 -4.16 1.13 0.80
CA ALA A 47 -3.13 0.23 1.34
C ALA A 47 -3.81 -0.85 2.19
N CYS A 48 -3.26 -2.07 2.13
CA CYS A 48 -3.65 -3.15 3.03
C CYS A 48 -2.68 -3.20 4.21
N LEU A 49 -3.18 -2.98 5.42
CA LEU A 49 -2.40 -3.05 6.66
C LEU A 49 -3.19 -3.89 7.67
N ASP A 50 -2.55 -4.92 8.24
CA ASP A 50 -3.16 -5.81 9.24
C ASP A 50 -4.53 -6.38 8.84
N GLY A 51 -4.69 -6.74 7.56
CA GLY A 51 -5.93 -7.29 7.01
C GLY A 51 -7.05 -6.28 6.80
N GLN A 52 -6.76 -4.98 6.95
CA GLN A 52 -7.71 -3.88 6.73
C GLN A 52 -7.27 -2.99 5.56
N ILE A 53 -8.26 -2.50 4.80
CA ILE A 53 -8.02 -1.56 3.70
C ILE A 53 -8.13 -0.14 4.24
N PHE A 54 -7.02 0.60 4.16
CA PHE A 54 -6.98 2.02 4.45
C PHE A 54 -7.03 2.81 3.16
N THR A 55 -7.89 3.82 3.10
CA THR A 55 -7.95 4.76 1.98
C THR A 55 -7.46 6.12 2.47
N MET A 56 -6.50 6.70 1.77
CA MET A 56 -5.94 8.01 2.09
C MET A 56 -6.10 8.93 0.87
N PRO A 57 -6.39 10.22 1.07
CA PRO A 57 -6.37 11.18 -0.02
C PRO A 57 -4.96 11.25 -0.60
N TYR A 58 -4.88 11.42 -1.92
CA TYR A 58 -3.62 11.55 -2.63
C TYR A 58 -3.73 12.63 -3.69
N GLN A 59 -2.64 13.35 -3.90
CA GLN A 59 -2.51 14.36 -4.93
C GLN A 59 -1.17 14.20 -5.60
N CYS A 60 -1.18 14.20 -6.93
CA CYS A 60 0.04 14.19 -7.71
C CYS A 60 0.91 15.43 -7.45
N VAL A 61 2.23 15.27 -7.57
CA VAL A 61 3.20 16.35 -7.37
C VAL A 61 2.94 17.53 -8.33
N PRO A 62 3.35 18.76 -8.01
CA PRO A 62 3.22 19.90 -8.92
C PRO A 62 3.81 19.62 -10.31
N ASN A 63 3.21 20.23 -11.34
CA ASN A 63 3.56 20.03 -12.76
C ASN A 63 3.38 18.59 -13.26
N SER A 64 2.47 17.84 -12.63
CA SER A 64 2.04 16.52 -13.10
C SER A 64 0.52 16.42 -13.12
N HIS A 65 0.00 15.44 -13.85
CA HIS A 65 -1.41 15.11 -13.93
C HIS A 65 -1.61 13.61 -13.72
N CYS A 66 -2.85 13.23 -13.39
CA CYS A 66 -3.22 11.82 -13.36
C CYS A 66 -3.20 11.25 -14.78
N GLY A 67 -2.39 10.24 -14.98
CA GLY A 67 -2.31 9.48 -16.22
C GLY A 67 -2.26 7.99 -15.93
N ARG A 68 -1.86 7.22 -16.94
CA ARG A 68 -1.67 5.78 -16.81
C ARG A 68 -0.35 5.38 -17.45
N GLU A 69 0.36 4.48 -16.80
CA GLU A 69 1.47 3.75 -17.40
C GLU A 69 1.05 2.28 -17.51
N GLY A 70 0.73 1.86 -18.73
CA GLY A 70 0.08 0.58 -18.98
C GLY A 70 -1.30 0.50 -18.32
N ALA A 71 -1.50 -0.50 -17.45
CA ALA A 71 -2.77 -0.74 -16.77
C ALA A 71 -2.91 -0.02 -15.41
N PHE A 72 -1.84 0.61 -14.92
CA PHE A 72 -1.81 1.20 -13.58
C PHE A 72 -1.94 2.72 -13.65
N PRO A 73 -2.79 3.33 -12.81
CA PRO A 73 -2.84 4.78 -12.68
C PRO A 73 -1.54 5.29 -12.06
N MET A 74 -1.03 6.42 -12.58
CA MET A 74 0.16 7.07 -12.04
C MET A 74 0.20 8.57 -12.30
N CYS A 75 1.06 9.27 -11.59
CA CYS A 75 1.33 10.69 -11.85
C CYS A 75 2.35 10.84 -12.98
N VAL A 76 1.94 11.53 -14.04
CA VAL A 76 2.75 11.77 -15.25
C VAL A 76 3.10 13.26 -15.31
N CYS A 77 4.38 13.59 -15.54
CA CYS A 77 4.79 14.99 -15.70
C CYS A 77 4.11 15.63 -16.91
N ASN A 78 3.73 16.89 -16.76
CA ASN A 78 3.17 17.69 -17.85
C ASN A 78 4.20 17.90 -18.96
N ALA A 79 3.74 18.22 -20.17
CA ALA A 79 4.61 18.52 -21.30
C ALA A 79 5.62 19.62 -20.94
N GLY A 80 6.90 19.39 -21.27
CA GLY A 80 8.00 20.29 -20.93
C GLY A 80 8.59 20.10 -19.52
N PHE A 81 8.14 19.10 -18.76
CA PHE A 81 8.70 18.70 -17.47
C PHE A 81 9.20 17.26 -17.49
N LYS A 82 10.22 16.97 -16.69
CA LYS A 82 10.80 15.63 -16.45
C LYS A 82 10.86 15.34 -14.96
N LYS A 83 10.79 14.06 -14.58
CA LYS A 83 11.02 13.66 -13.18
C LYS A 83 12.46 14.00 -12.78
N ALA A 84 12.63 14.62 -11.62
CA ALA A 84 13.96 14.90 -11.08
C ALA A 84 14.69 13.62 -10.59
N GLY A 85 13.93 12.55 -10.34
CA GLY A 85 14.46 11.29 -9.80
C GLY A 85 13.42 10.17 -9.90
N ASP A 86 13.03 9.64 -8.74
CA ASP A 86 12.09 8.53 -8.61
C ASP A 86 10.61 8.93 -8.87
N ILE A 87 9.69 7.99 -8.62
CA ILE A 87 8.26 8.19 -8.82
C ILE A 87 7.63 9.26 -7.91
N ASN A 88 8.25 9.56 -6.76
CA ASN A 88 7.78 10.56 -5.81
C ASN A 88 8.47 11.92 -6.01
N SER A 89 9.45 12.00 -6.90
CA SER A 89 10.23 13.20 -7.17
C SER A 89 9.41 14.23 -7.94
N PRO A 90 9.65 15.54 -7.71
CA PRO A 90 8.94 16.59 -8.41
C PRO A 90 9.23 16.57 -9.91
N CYS A 91 8.26 17.04 -10.68
CA CYS A 91 8.42 17.32 -12.11
C CYS A 91 9.08 18.69 -12.28
N VAL A 92 10.31 18.69 -12.79
CA VAL A 92 11.13 19.89 -13.05
C VAL A 92 11.20 20.17 -14.54
N ARG A 93 11.40 21.44 -14.93
CA ARG A 93 11.46 21.82 -16.34
C ARG A 93 12.57 21.05 -17.06
N ALA A 94 12.24 20.50 -18.23
CA ALA A 94 13.14 19.65 -19.01
C ALA A 94 14.36 20.41 -19.56
#